data_AF-A0A9W9DK65-F1
#
_entry.id   AF-A0A9W9DK65-F1
#
_cell.length_a   1.000
_cell.length_b   1.000
_cell.length_c   1.000
_cell.angle_alpha   90.00
_cell.angle_beta   90.00
_cell.angle_gamma   90.00
#
_symmetry.space_group_name_H-M   'P 1'
#
loop_
_entity.id
_entity.type
_entity.pdbx_description
1 polymer ?
#
loop_
_entity_poly.entity_id
_entity_poly.type
_entity_poly.pdbx_seq_one_letter_code
_entity_poly.pdbx_strand_id
1 'polypeptide(L)'
;MTSSSPFDILPEELTEQIISLCVTAPFEPPNPRPNWLASAASTSPSSLKKRNYPAIRTRLAPLLVSKDFHRIAIPHYYSTVHIASQNQAEAFLRTLRAQECLVAPHVRRFVSAGIFPSLGAILKRCTVIHDIDFCLDSGSVPSGGMEHFMEEFCDALDGLKGIRRLSLRKATNAYLTLPRIRYVLTRLAAAIESWSYLESANVAFRMSDDNPQALLALAYPSLSPTLLPLLIHTSTPLSVSAPVFTASPPTSPSINSPSTRGGPIALLTRALAKSPSLLTFATHVPSVWNETILCVSQNSSLQKIVLGDPRTGVLITGLFMVEAKKHPRLIELIKAGTSMVRTRAHTLGNIGNGMASNLTMAGYIIDGRVI
;
A
#
# COMPACT_ATOMS: atom_id res chain seq x y z
N MET A 1 38.62 -20.38 34.78
CA MET A 1 37.75 -19.35 35.37
C MET A 1 37.02 -18.66 34.23
N THR A 2 35.76 -19.03 33.98
CA THR A 2 34.91 -18.35 32.99
C THR A 2 34.45 -17.04 33.60
N SER A 3 34.99 -15.92 33.13
CA SER A 3 34.51 -14.59 33.52
C SER A 3 33.07 -14.46 33.04
N SER A 4 32.11 -14.49 33.97
CA SER A 4 30.70 -14.18 33.66
C SER A 4 30.65 -12.77 33.08
N SER A 5 29.96 -12.62 31.95
CA SER A 5 29.79 -11.31 31.35
C SER A 5 28.87 -10.50 32.27
N PRO A 6 29.06 -9.19 32.43
CA PRO A 6 28.13 -8.36 33.22
C PRO A 6 26.71 -8.37 32.62
N PHE A 7 26.55 -8.79 31.35
CA PHE A 7 25.24 -8.99 30.73
C PHE A 7 24.52 -10.24 31.23
N ASP A 8 25.22 -11.20 31.85
CA ASP A 8 24.60 -12.40 32.42
C ASP A 8 23.78 -12.06 33.69
N ILE A 9 23.96 -10.86 34.23
CA ILE A 9 23.24 -10.35 35.42
C ILE A 9 21.91 -9.67 35.01
N LEU A 10 21.77 -9.24 33.77
CA LEU A 10 20.56 -8.56 33.30
C LEU A 10 19.41 -9.57 33.14
N PRO A 11 18.21 -9.30 33.70
CA PRO A 11 17.01 -10.07 33.40
C PRO A 11 16.76 -10.15 31.90
N GLU A 12 16.28 -11.32 31.44
CA GLU A 12 16.05 -11.58 30.02
C GLU A 12 15.05 -10.57 29.43
N GLU A 13 14.04 -10.17 30.19
CA GLU A 13 13.00 -9.23 29.77
C GLU A 13 13.58 -7.82 29.49
N LEU A 14 14.53 -7.36 30.30
CA LEU A 14 15.20 -6.08 30.08
C LEU A 14 16.13 -6.16 28.86
N THR A 15 16.82 -7.28 28.71
CA THR A 15 17.67 -7.55 27.54
C THR A 15 16.84 -7.58 26.26
N GLU A 16 15.68 -8.24 26.29
CA GLU A 16 14.72 -8.27 25.19
C GLU A 16 14.23 -6.87 24.83
N GLN A 17 13.81 -6.06 25.81
CA GLN A 17 13.37 -4.68 25.57
C GLN A 17 14.46 -3.85 24.90
N ILE A 18 15.70 -3.91 25.40
CA ILE A 18 16.83 -3.18 24.81
C ILE A 18 17.11 -3.66 23.38
N ILE A 19 17.18 -4.98 23.17
CA ILE A 19 17.43 -5.58 21.85
C ILE A 19 16.33 -5.20 20.87
N SER A 20 15.06 -5.23 21.28
CA SER A 20 13.92 -4.90 20.42
C SER A 20 14.04 -3.49 19.83
N LEU A 21 14.55 -2.51 20.60
CA LEU A 21 14.81 -1.14 20.12
C LEU A 21 15.94 -1.07 19.09
N CYS A 22 16.91 -1.99 19.15
CA CYS A 22 18.05 -2.04 18.23
C CYS A 22 17.77 -2.82 16.94
N VAL A 23 16.95 -3.87 17.02
CA VAL A 23 16.75 -4.81 15.91
C VAL A 23 15.42 -4.66 15.19
N THR A 24 14.41 -4.01 15.77
CA THR A 24 13.10 -3.85 15.10
C THR A 24 13.25 -2.94 13.87
N ALA A 25 12.63 -3.34 12.76
CA ALA A 25 12.61 -2.50 11.57
C ALA A 25 11.82 -1.22 11.89
N PRO A 26 12.37 -0.02 11.70
CA PRO A 26 11.57 1.17 11.81
C PRO A 26 10.44 1.07 10.78
N PHE A 27 9.21 1.28 11.24
CA PHE A 27 8.00 1.22 10.41
C PHE A 27 8.00 2.28 9.30
N GLU A 28 8.73 3.36 9.57
CA GLU A 28 8.86 4.53 8.75
C GLU A 28 10.30 4.60 8.22
N PRO A 29 10.52 4.95 6.93
CA PRO A 29 11.86 5.28 6.48
C PRO A 29 12.43 6.31 7.46
N PRO A 30 13.66 6.11 7.97
CA PRO A 30 14.20 6.94 9.03
C PRO A 30 14.02 8.40 8.63
N ASN A 31 13.46 9.21 9.54
CA ASN A 31 13.35 10.65 9.31
C ASN A 31 14.70 11.15 8.78
N PRO A 32 14.71 11.94 7.69
CA PRO A 32 15.94 12.48 7.17
C PRO A 32 16.70 13.09 8.34
N ARG A 33 17.97 12.69 8.50
CA ARG A 33 18.79 13.13 9.63
C ARG A 33 18.61 14.64 9.78
N PRO A 34 18.31 15.14 10.99
CA PRO A 34 18.16 16.56 11.22
C PRO A 34 19.34 17.31 10.60
N ASN A 35 19.07 18.37 9.84
CA ASN A 35 20.06 19.04 8.99
C ASN A 35 21.29 19.57 9.75
N TRP A 36 21.21 19.69 11.08
CA TRP A 36 22.30 20.07 11.99
C TRP A 36 23.24 18.93 12.37
N LEU A 37 22.83 17.67 12.18
CA LEU A 37 23.74 16.53 12.11
C LEU A 37 24.35 16.53 10.71
N ALA A 38 25.32 17.43 10.50
CA ALA A 38 25.99 17.66 9.23
C ALA A 38 26.34 16.32 8.56
N SER A 39 25.65 16.03 7.46
CA SER A 39 26.08 15.00 6.53
C SER A 39 27.40 15.51 5.96
N ALA A 40 28.53 14.90 6.35
CA ALA A 40 29.85 15.31 5.91
C ALA A 40 29.82 15.54 4.39
N ALA A 41 29.88 16.81 4.01
CA ALA A 41 29.44 17.28 2.71
C ALA A 41 30.16 16.52 1.59
N SER A 42 29.38 16.06 0.62
CA SER A 42 29.85 15.60 -0.66
C SER A 42 30.36 16.79 -1.47
N THR A 43 31.56 17.27 -1.15
CA THR A 43 32.36 18.05 -2.08
C THR A 43 33.10 17.05 -2.96
N SER A 44 32.64 16.92 -4.20
CA SER A 44 33.44 16.47 -5.35
C SER A 44 34.68 17.37 -5.51
N PRO A 45 35.68 17.07 -6.36
CA PRO A 45 36.03 15.83 -7.05
C PRO A 45 37.49 15.37 -6.74
N SER A 46 37.86 14.19 -7.24
CA SER A 46 39.25 13.79 -7.57
C SER A 46 40.33 13.59 -6.49
N SER A 47 40.04 13.05 -5.29
CA SER A 47 41.11 12.34 -4.56
C SER A 47 40.62 11.06 -3.91
N LEU A 48 41.31 9.96 -4.22
CA LEU A 48 41.24 8.63 -3.60
C LEU A 48 41.65 8.73 -2.13
N LYS A 49 40.87 9.41 -1.29
CA LYS A 49 41.00 9.32 0.16
C LYS A 49 39.86 8.46 0.68
N LYS A 50 40.21 7.29 1.21
CA LYS A 50 39.34 6.36 1.95
C LYS A 50 38.40 7.17 2.85
N ARG A 51 37.14 7.35 2.42
CA ARG A 51 36.10 7.95 3.25
C ARG A 51 35.81 6.96 4.39
N ASN A 52 36.19 7.34 5.60
CA ASN A 52 35.73 6.70 6.83
C ASN A 52 34.25 7.03 7.00
N TYR A 53 33.38 6.24 6.37
CA TYR A 53 31.95 6.29 6.65
C TYR A 53 31.76 5.91 8.12
N PRO A 54 31.00 6.70 8.91
CA PRO A 54 30.67 6.29 10.27
C PRO A 54 30.00 4.92 10.17
N ALA A 55 30.50 3.96 10.97
CA ALA A 55 30.02 2.59 10.95
C ALA A 55 28.49 2.61 11.10
N ILE A 56 27.79 2.31 10.00
CA ILE A 56 26.34 2.17 10.01
C ILE A 56 26.09 0.98 10.92
N ARG A 57 25.64 1.24 12.14
CA ARG A 57 25.24 0.19 13.08
C ARG A 57 24.09 -0.55 12.42
N THR A 58 24.37 -1.75 11.92
CA THR A 58 23.37 -2.58 11.28
C THR A 58 22.50 -3.20 12.35
N ARG A 59 21.22 -3.45 12.01
CA ARG A 59 20.29 -4.24 12.84
C ARG A 59 20.79 -5.67 13.13
N LEU A 60 21.88 -6.08 12.46
CA LEU A 60 22.53 -7.38 12.61
C LEU A 60 23.50 -7.44 13.79
N ALA A 61 24.00 -6.30 14.28
CA ALA A 61 25.02 -6.31 15.32
C ALA A 61 24.60 -7.09 16.58
N PRO A 62 23.37 -6.94 17.12
CA PRO A 62 22.93 -7.72 18.27
C PRO A 62 22.92 -9.24 18.03
N LEU A 63 22.62 -9.70 16.81
CA LEU A 63 22.59 -11.13 16.46
C LEU A 63 23.97 -11.81 16.50
N LEU A 64 25.05 -11.02 16.55
CA LEU A 64 26.44 -11.50 16.47
C LEU A 64 27.18 -11.39 17.81
N VAL A 65 26.53 -10.93 18.88
CA VAL A 65 27.17 -10.71 20.19
C VAL A 65 27.38 -12.05 20.92
N SER A 66 26.31 -12.80 21.14
CA SER A 66 26.31 -14.07 21.85
C SER A 66 25.15 -14.96 21.39
N LYS A 67 25.13 -16.23 21.82
CA LYS A 67 24.02 -17.15 21.52
C LYS A 67 22.70 -16.70 22.14
N ASP A 68 22.73 -16.13 23.35
CA ASP A 68 21.53 -15.64 24.02
C ASP A 68 20.98 -14.40 23.33
N PHE A 69 21.85 -13.46 22.96
CA PHE A 69 21.44 -12.31 22.16
C PHE A 69 20.87 -12.75 20.82
N HIS A 70 21.46 -13.76 20.17
CA HIS A 70 20.94 -14.32 18.94
C HIS A 70 19.52 -14.88 19.13
N ARG A 71 19.30 -15.71 20.16
CA ARG A 71 17.99 -16.28 20.50
C ARG A 71 16.94 -15.20 20.78
N ILE A 72 17.27 -14.20 21.58
CA ILE A 72 16.37 -13.11 21.96
C ILE A 72 16.09 -12.17 20.78
N ALA A 73 17.10 -11.90 19.94
CA ALA A 73 16.97 -10.96 18.83
C ALA A 73 16.24 -11.52 17.61
N ILE A 74 16.28 -12.83 17.35
CA ILE A 74 15.67 -13.46 16.16
C ILE A 74 14.18 -13.08 16.00
N PRO A 75 13.31 -13.22 17.02
CA PRO A 75 11.89 -12.89 16.89
C PRO A 75 11.65 -11.44 16.48
N HIS A 76 12.41 -10.51 17.07
CA HIS A 76 12.30 -9.08 16.80
C HIS A 76 12.87 -8.70 15.43
N TYR A 77 13.98 -9.33 15.03
CA TYR A 77 14.64 -9.07 13.75
C TYR A 77 13.75 -9.49 12.57
N TYR A 78 13.15 -10.68 12.64
CA TYR A 78 12.28 -11.24 11.60
C TYR A 78 10.80 -10.84 11.73
N SER A 79 10.42 -10.12 12.80
CA SER A 79 9.06 -9.60 13.00
C SER A 79 8.48 -8.92 11.76
N THR A 80 9.33 -8.16 11.06
CA THR A 80 8.98 -7.43 9.85
C THR A 80 9.97 -7.75 8.73
N VAL A 81 9.47 -8.35 7.65
CA VAL A 81 10.26 -8.68 6.46
C VAL A 81 9.97 -7.67 5.36
N HIS A 82 11.02 -7.03 4.85
CA HIS A 82 10.96 -6.10 3.72
C HIS A 82 11.67 -6.70 2.51
N ILE A 83 10.94 -6.90 1.42
CA ILE A 83 11.44 -7.41 0.14
C ILE A 83 11.33 -6.30 -0.90
N ALA A 84 12.46 -5.71 -1.28
CA ALA A 84 12.51 -4.63 -2.28
C ALA A 84 12.84 -5.12 -3.69
N SER A 85 13.34 -6.36 -3.83
CA SER A 85 13.77 -6.92 -5.11
C SER A 85 13.60 -8.43 -5.18
N GLN A 86 13.62 -8.98 -6.40
CA GLN A 86 13.57 -10.41 -6.64
C GLN A 86 14.73 -11.16 -5.98
N ASN A 87 15.97 -10.64 -6.08
CA ASN A 87 17.14 -11.26 -5.45
C ASN A 87 16.99 -11.38 -3.92
N GLN A 88 16.39 -10.36 -3.29
CA GLN A 88 16.08 -10.41 -1.85
C GLN A 88 15.00 -11.45 -1.54
N ALA A 89 13.97 -11.57 -2.38
CA ALA A 89 12.93 -12.58 -2.23
C ALA A 89 13.54 -13.99 -2.30
N GLU A 90 14.38 -14.25 -3.30
CA GLU A 90 15.05 -15.55 -3.49
C GLU A 90 16.02 -15.86 -2.35
N ALA A 91 16.80 -14.87 -1.89
CA ALA A 91 17.68 -15.03 -0.74
C ALA A 91 16.89 -15.35 0.53
N PHE A 92 15.78 -14.65 0.78
CA PHE A 92 14.93 -14.88 1.93
C PHE A 92 14.25 -16.26 1.86
N LEU A 93 13.78 -16.67 0.68
CA LEU A 93 13.23 -18.01 0.48
C LEU A 93 14.28 -19.10 0.73
N ARG A 94 15.54 -18.90 0.32
CA ARG A 94 16.63 -19.83 0.67
C ARG A 94 16.84 -19.91 2.18
N THR A 95 16.81 -18.77 2.88
CA THR A 95 16.87 -18.74 4.35
C THR A 95 15.70 -19.49 4.98
N LEU A 96 14.47 -19.26 4.52
CA LEU A 96 13.29 -19.99 5.00
C LEU A 96 13.41 -21.49 4.76
N ARG A 97 13.92 -21.93 3.61
CA ARG A 97 14.14 -23.36 3.33
C ARG A 97 15.20 -23.97 4.24
N ALA A 98 16.24 -23.22 4.59
CA ALA A 98 17.31 -23.69 5.46
C ALA A 98 16.93 -23.67 6.95
N GLN A 99 16.10 -22.71 7.37
CA GLN A 99 15.84 -22.40 8.78
C GLN A 99 14.36 -22.10 9.05
N GLU A 100 13.46 -22.91 8.47
CA GLU A 100 12.02 -22.67 8.50
C GLU A 100 11.47 -22.49 9.93
N CYS A 101 11.77 -23.46 10.80
CA CYS A 101 11.28 -23.46 12.18
C CYS A 101 11.79 -22.28 13.02
N LEU A 102 12.89 -21.65 12.61
CA LEU A 102 13.51 -20.54 13.34
C LEU A 102 13.06 -19.17 12.82
N VAL A 103 12.74 -19.05 11.53
CA VAL A 103 12.42 -17.75 10.92
C VAL A 103 10.92 -17.57 10.72
N ALA A 104 10.26 -18.56 10.12
CA ALA A 104 8.88 -18.43 9.67
C ALA A 104 7.88 -18.11 10.81
N PRO A 105 7.99 -18.72 12.01
CA PRO A 105 7.08 -18.43 13.12
C PRO A 105 7.19 -17.02 13.69
N HIS A 106 8.18 -16.22 13.28
CA HIS A 106 8.38 -14.86 13.76
C HIS A 106 7.96 -13.78 12.74
N VAL A 107 7.66 -14.15 11.48
CA VAL A 107 7.24 -13.18 10.47
C VAL A 107 5.78 -12.75 10.74
N ARG A 108 5.61 -11.57 11.35
CA ARG A 108 4.29 -10.99 11.67
C ARG A 108 3.83 -9.99 10.61
N ARG A 109 4.77 -9.33 9.96
CA ARG A 109 4.54 -8.29 8.96
C ARG A 109 5.36 -8.56 7.71
N PHE A 110 4.70 -8.53 6.56
CA PHE A 110 5.31 -8.77 5.28
C PHE A 110 5.13 -7.55 4.37
N VAL A 111 6.24 -6.94 3.95
CA VAL A 111 6.26 -5.75 3.09
C VAL A 111 7.01 -6.06 1.80
N SER A 112 6.35 -5.92 0.65
CA SER A 112 6.94 -6.12 -0.66
C SER A 112 6.85 -4.87 -1.55
N ALA A 113 7.94 -4.50 -2.20
CA ALA A 113 7.97 -3.37 -3.14
C ALA A 113 7.41 -3.71 -4.54
N GLY A 114 7.04 -4.97 -4.77
CA GLY A 114 6.50 -5.48 -6.03
C GLY A 114 5.92 -6.87 -5.85
N ILE A 115 5.53 -7.52 -6.94
CA ILE A 115 5.09 -8.92 -6.94
C ILE A 115 6.18 -9.76 -7.63
N PHE A 116 6.99 -10.45 -6.83
CA PHE A 116 8.11 -11.28 -7.32
C PHE A 116 7.72 -12.76 -7.40
N PRO A 117 8.33 -13.54 -8.31
CA PRO A 117 8.01 -14.96 -8.47
C PRO A 117 8.09 -15.78 -7.18
N SER A 118 9.05 -15.49 -6.30
CA SER A 118 9.24 -16.24 -5.05
C SER A 118 8.25 -15.87 -3.93
N LEU A 119 7.41 -14.84 -4.09
CA LEU A 119 6.56 -14.37 -3.00
C LEU A 119 5.51 -15.38 -2.56
N GLY A 120 4.89 -16.10 -3.50
CA GLY A 120 3.90 -17.14 -3.16
C GLY A 120 4.51 -18.21 -2.24
N ALA A 121 5.68 -18.73 -2.61
CA ALA A 121 6.41 -19.71 -1.80
C ALA A 121 6.83 -19.17 -0.42
N ILE A 122 7.19 -17.88 -0.32
CA ILE A 122 7.52 -17.24 0.96
C ILE A 122 6.28 -17.15 1.85
N LEU A 123 5.17 -16.65 1.31
CA LEU A 123 3.92 -16.46 2.06
C LEU A 123 3.35 -17.79 2.56
N LYS A 124 3.40 -18.86 1.75
CA LYS A 124 2.96 -20.21 2.14
C LYS A 124 3.70 -20.75 3.37
N ARG A 125 4.93 -20.33 3.61
CA ARG A 125 5.74 -20.75 4.77
C ARG A 125 5.51 -19.88 6.00
N CYS A 126 5.10 -18.63 5.82
CA CYS A 126 4.89 -17.65 6.88
C CYS A 126 3.41 -17.62 7.32
N THR A 127 2.98 -18.54 8.16
CA THR A 127 1.55 -18.74 8.51
C THR A 127 0.99 -17.74 9.54
N VAL A 128 1.84 -16.94 10.15
CA VAL A 128 1.55 -16.07 11.30
C VAL A 128 1.62 -14.58 10.93
N ILE A 129 1.39 -14.28 9.65
CA ILE A 129 1.33 -12.91 9.14
C ILE A 129 0.01 -12.27 9.57
N HIS A 130 0.08 -11.08 10.18
CA HIS A 130 -1.07 -10.24 10.50
C HIS A 130 -1.14 -8.99 9.63
N ASP A 131 0.01 -8.55 9.13
CA ASP A 131 0.13 -7.35 8.31
C ASP A 131 0.72 -7.68 6.96
N ILE A 132 0.01 -7.33 5.90
CA ILE A 132 0.52 -7.45 4.55
C ILE A 132 0.51 -6.09 3.85
N ASP A 133 1.66 -5.72 3.31
CA ASP A 133 1.84 -4.55 2.46
C ASP A 133 2.51 -4.98 1.17
N PHE A 134 1.87 -4.78 0.03
CA PHE A 134 2.52 -5.00 -1.26
C PHE A 134 2.18 -3.91 -2.27
N CYS A 135 3.14 -3.68 -3.16
CA CYS A 135 3.01 -2.77 -4.28
C CYS A 135 2.60 -3.56 -5.53
N LEU A 136 1.52 -3.14 -6.16
CA LEU A 136 1.10 -3.60 -7.47
C LEU A 136 2.04 -3.01 -8.52
N ASP A 137 2.77 -3.88 -9.22
CA ASP A 137 3.68 -3.50 -10.30
C ASP A 137 3.21 -4.09 -11.65
N SER A 138 3.76 -3.55 -12.74
CA SER A 138 3.58 -4.14 -14.08
C SER A 138 4.38 -5.44 -14.26
N GLY A 139 5.29 -5.71 -13.33
CA GLY A 139 6.33 -6.74 -13.43
C GLY A 139 7.34 -6.51 -14.56
N SER A 140 8.38 -7.32 -14.57
CA SER A 140 9.10 -7.62 -15.82
C SER A 140 8.23 -8.58 -16.65
N VAL A 141 8.29 -8.50 -17.98
CA VAL A 141 7.58 -9.42 -18.88
C VAL A 141 8.48 -10.64 -19.14
N PRO A 142 8.35 -11.77 -18.42
CA PRO A 142 9.00 -13.00 -18.85
C PRO A 142 8.24 -13.56 -20.04
N SER A 143 8.97 -13.94 -21.08
CA SER A 143 8.45 -14.59 -22.29
C SER A 143 7.83 -15.95 -21.94
N GLY A 144 6.54 -15.98 -21.58
CA GLY A 144 5.71 -17.20 -21.55
C GLY A 144 5.52 -17.93 -20.20
N GLY A 145 6.00 -17.39 -19.08
CA GLY A 145 5.91 -18.06 -17.77
C GLY A 145 5.14 -17.30 -16.68
N MET A 146 4.40 -16.25 -17.03
CA MET A 146 3.90 -15.27 -16.04
C MET A 146 2.74 -15.77 -15.18
N GLU A 147 2.00 -16.78 -15.65
CA GLU A 147 0.75 -17.20 -15.01
C GLU A 147 1.00 -18.03 -13.74
N HIS A 148 1.94 -18.98 -13.77
CA HIS A 148 2.12 -19.93 -12.67
C HIS A 148 2.55 -19.27 -11.35
N PHE A 149 3.53 -18.37 -11.35
CA PHE A 149 3.96 -17.74 -10.10
C PHE A 149 2.92 -16.77 -9.54
N MET A 150 2.09 -16.19 -10.41
CA MET A 150 1.04 -15.26 -10.02
C MET A 150 -0.13 -16.02 -9.39
N GLU A 151 -0.48 -17.16 -9.96
CA GLU A 151 -1.40 -18.13 -9.35
C GLU A 151 -0.86 -18.59 -8.00
N GLU A 152 0.43 -19.00 -7.92
CA GLU A 152 1.05 -19.41 -6.65
C GLU A 152 1.00 -18.31 -5.58
N PHE A 153 1.22 -17.05 -5.98
CA PHE A 153 1.09 -15.89 -5.10
C PHE A 153 -0.35 -15.68 -4.63
N CYS A 154 -1.34 -15.76 -5.53
CA CYS A 154 -2.74 -15.59 -5.19
C CYS A 154 -3.26 -16.72 -4.29
N ASP A 155 -2.89 -17.97 -4.58
CA ASP A 155 -3.22 -19.12 -3.73
C ASP A 155 -2.59 -18.98 -2.33
N ALA A 156 -1.39 -18.39 -2.25
CA ALA A 156 -0.78 -18.10 -0.96
C ALA A 156 -1.60 -17.06 -0.18
N LEU A 157 -2.11 -16.01 -0.83
CA LEU A 157 -2.99 -15.01 -0.19
C LEU A 157 -4.30 -15.63 0.32
N ASP A 158 -4.90 -16.53 -0.46
CA ASP A 158 -6.12 -17.26 -0.06
C ASP A 158 -5.87 -18.15 1.17
N GLY A 159 -4.64 -18.67 1.31
CA GLY A 159 -4.23 -19.47 2.46
C GLY A 159 -3.93 -18.69 3.73
N LEU A 160 -3.76 -17.36 3.65
CA LEU A 160 -3.45 -16.54 4.82
C LEU A 160 -4.70 -16.37 5.70
N LYS A 161 -4.54 -16.65 6.99
CA LYS A 161 -5.57 -16.48 8.03
C LYS A 161 -5.08 -15.49 9.06
N GLY A 162 -6.01 -14.77 9.69
CA GLY A 162 -5.66 -13.83 10.77
C GLY A 162 -4.99 -12.54 10.29
N ILE A 163 -5.15 -12.18 9.02
CA ILE A 163 -4.76 -10.88 8.49
C ILE A 163 -5.62 -9.80 9.16
N ARG A 164 -4.95 -8.82 9.76
CA ARG A 164 -5.55 -7.67 10.43
C ARG A 164 -5.36 -6.38 9.64
N ARG A 165 -4.25 -6.24 8.94
CA ARG A 165 -3.92 -5.01 8.22
C ARG A 165 -3.49 -5.33 6.79
N LEU A 166 -4.19 -4.72 5.84
CA LEU A 166 -3.88 -4.76 4.41
C LEU A 166 -3.41 -3.38 3.94
N SER A 167 -2.31 -3.32 3.21
CA SER A 167 -1.82 -2.12 2.54
C SER A 167 -1.51 -2.44 1.07
N LEU A 168 -2.19 -1.76 0.16
CA LEU A 168 -2.03 -1.87 -1.28
C LEU A 168 -1.43 -0.59 -1.82
N ARG A 169 -0.24 -0.70 -2.40
CA ARG A 169 0.42 0.40 -3.11
C ARG A 169 0.38 0.14 -4.60
N LYS A 170 0.61 1.17 -5.40
CA LYS A 170 0.72 1.06 -6.87
C LYS A 170 2.04 1.65 -7.30
N ALA A 171 2.81 0.91 -8.08
CA ALA A 171 4.02 1.44 -8.69
C ALA A 171 3.68 2.58 -9.67
N THR A 172 4.64 3.46 -9.91
CA THR A 172 4.47 4.60 -10.82
C THR A 172 4.18 4.17 -12.25
N ASN A 173 4.77 3.05 -12.68
CA ASN A 173 4.60 2.45 -14.01
C ASN A 173 3.43 1.46 -14.12
N ALA A 174 2.66 1.26 -13.04
CA ALA A 174 1.57 0.30 -12.99
C ALA A 174 0.22 0.96 -13.31
N TYR A 175 -0.53 0.35 -14.22
CA TYR A 175 -1.92 0.73 -14.51
C TYR A 175 -2.86 -0.34 -13.99
N LEU A 176 -3.92 0.05 -13.27
CA LEU A 176 -4.90 -0.89 -12.72
C LEU A 176 -5.64 -1.69 -13.80
N THR A 177 -5.56 -1.23 -15.05
CA THR A 177 -6.16 -1.83 -16.24
C THR A 177 -5.37 -3.01 -16.77
N LEU A 178 -4.10 -3.18 -16.34
CA LEU A 178 -3.24 -4.28 -16.79
C LEU A 178 -3.82 -5.63 -16.37
N PRO A 179 -3.90 -6.64 -17.26
CA PRO A 179 -4.48 -7.96 -16.96
C PRO A 179 -3.93 -8.60 -15.68
N ARG A 180 -2.61 -8.51 -15.48
CA ARG A 180 -1.92 -8.99 -14.27
C ARG A 180 -2.45 -8.34 -12.99
N ILE A 181 -2.55 -7.01 -12.97
CA ILE A 181 -3.02 -6.28 -11.78
C ILE A 181 -4.50 -6.57 -11.55
N ARG A 182 -5.30 -6.63 -12.62
CA ARG A 182 -6.71 -7.03 -12.56
C ARG A 182 -6.88 -8.42 -11.96
N TYR A 183 -6.07 -9.39 -12.37
CA TYR A 183 -6.09 -10.75 -11.83
C TYR A 183 -5.78 -10.76 -10.34
N VAL A 184 -4.69 -10.10 -9.91
CA VAL A 184 -4.30 -10.01 -8.49
C VAL A 184 -5.39 -9.34 -7.66
N LEU A 185 -5.98 -8.24 -8.14
CA LEU A 185 -7.07 -7.55 -7.44
C LEU A 185 -8.32 -8.41 -7.29
N THR A 186 -8.69 -9.15 -8.35
CA THR A 186 -9.82 -10.09 -8.32
C THR A 186 -9.58 -11.22 -7.31
N ARG A 187 -8.39 -11.84 -7.33
CA ARG A 187 -8.05 -12.91 -6.38
C ARG A 187 -7.94 -12.39 -4.94
N LEU A 188 -7.34 -11.21 -4.74
CA LEU A 188 -7.29 -10.56 -3.44
C LEU A 188 -8.69 -10.26 -2.90
N ALA A 189 -9.62 -9.82 -3.75
CA ALA A 189 -11.00 -9.59 -3.32
C ALA A 189 -11.64 -10.88 -2.77
N ALA A 190 -11.41 -12.02 -3.43
CA ALA A 190 -11.85 -13.32 -2.94
C ALA A 190 -11.16 -13.70 -1.61
N ALA A 191 -9.85 -13.50 -1.51
CA ALA A 191 -9.10 -13.75 -0.27
C ALA A 191 -9.66 -12.94 0.92
N ILE A 192 -9.95 -11.65 0.72
CA ILE A 192 -10.49 -10.75 1.76
C ILE A 192 -11.82 -11.24 2.31
N GLU A 193 -12.68 -11.88 1.49
CA GLU A 193 -13.94 -12.44 1.98
C GLU A 193 -13.71 -13.54 3.05
N SER A 194 -12.54 -14.19 3.06
CA SER A 194 -12.14 -15.16 4.08
C SER A 194 -11.44 -14.55 5.32
N TRP A 195 -11.04 -13.28 5.26
CA TRP A 195 -10.29 -12.61 6.33
C TRP A 195 -11.22 -11.99 7.37
N SER A 196 -11.70 -12.80 8.31
CA SER A 196 -12.62 -12.39 9.38
C SER A 196 -12.05 -11.36 10.37
N TYR A 197 -10.72 -11.23 10.44
CA TYR A 197 -10.03 -10.34 11.38
C TYR A 197 -9.47 -9.07 10.74
N LEU A 198 -9.84 -8.76 9.49
CA LEU A 198 -9.33 -7.58 8.79
C LEU A 198 -9.84 -6.29 9.46
N GLU A 199 -9.00 -5.63 10.25
CA GLU A 199 -9.29 -4.42 11.00
C GLU A 199 -9.03 -3.13 10.19
N SER A 200 -8.01 -3.15 9.32
CA SER A 200 -7.59 -1.98 8.55
C SER A 200 -7.24 -2.33 7.12
N ALA A 201 -7.73 -1.52 6.18
CA ALA A 201 -7.37 -1.60 4.77
C ALA A 201 -6.90 -0.22 4.27
N ASN A 202 -5.68 -0.15 3.76
CA ASN A 202 -5.08 1.04 3.16
C ASN A 202 -4.86 0.80 1.66
N VAL A 203 -5.54 1.57 0.81
CA VAL A 203 -5.38 1.53 -0.64
C VAL A 203 -4.72 2.83 -1.09
N ALA A 204 -3.40 2.81 -1.17
CA ALA A 204 -2.54 3.95 -1.47
C ALA A 204 -2.49 4.29 -2.98
N PHE A 205 -3.65 4.25 -3.63
CA PHE A 205 -3.87 4.75 -4.98
C PHE A 205 -5.33 5.12 -5.16
N ARG A 206 -5.63 5.94 -6.16
CA ARG A 206 -7.01 6.31 -6.49
C ARG A 206 -7.73 5.09 -7.05
N MET A 207 -8.76 4.62 -6.35
CA MET A 207 -9.70 3.66 -6.92
C MET A 207 -10.54 4.41 -7.96
N SER A 208 -10.41 4.01 -9.23
CA SER A 208 -11.26 4.46 -10.33
C SER A 208 -12.20 3.32 -10.69
N ASP A 209 -13.45 3.63 -11.01
CA ASP A 209 -14.41 2.62 -11.44
C ASP A 209 -13.90 1.88 -12.69
N ASP A 210 -14.25 0.60 -12.78
CA ASP A 210 -13.94 -0.26 -13.92
C ASP A 210 -14.80 0.11 -15.15
N ASN A 211 -15.02 1.39 -15.45
CA ASN A 211 -15.83 1.79 -16.58
C ASN A 211 -15.14 1.32 -17.88
N PRO A 212 -15.69 0.31 -18.59
CA PRO A 212 -15.08 -0.22 -19.79
C PRO A 212 -15.00 0.83 -20.91
N GLN A 213 -15.85 1.87 -20.88
CA GLN A 213 -15.82 2.95 -21.86
C GLN A 213 -14.56 3.81 -21.70
N ALA A 214 -14.09 4.03 -20.47
CA ALA A 214 -12.81 4.70 -20.22
C ALA A 214 -11.63 3.83 -20.70
N LEU A 215 -11.74 2.52 -20.57
CA LEU A 215 -10.74 1.57 -21.09
C LEU A 215 -10.71 1.55 -22.61
N LEU A 216 -11.88 1.55 -23.26
CA LEU A 216 -11.98 1.61 -24.73
C LEU A 216 -11.46 2.94 -25.27
N ALA A 217 -11.76 4.06 -24.60
CA ALA A 217 -11.23 5.36 -24.97
C ALA A 217 -9.69 5.43 -24.86
N LEU A 218 -9.09 4.75 -23.88
CA LEU A 218 -7.63 4.66 -23.74
C LEU A 218 -6.99 3.69 -24.75
N ALA A 219 -7.68 2.61 -25.12
CA ALA A 219 -7.19 1.65 -26.09
C ALA A 219 -7.26 2.16 -27.54
N TYR A 220 -8.21 3.06 -27.83
CA TYR A 220 -8.46 3.58 -29.18
C TYR A 220 -8.57 5.12 -29.21
N PRO A 221 -7.49 5.87 -28.89
CA PRO A 221 -7.51 7.33 -28.87
C PRO A 221 -7.77 7.97 -30.26
N SER A 222 -7.66 7.19 -31.34
CA SER A 222 -7.89 7.62 -32.73
C SER A 222 -9.33 7.47 -33.20
N LEU A 223 -10.22 6.81 -32.45
CA LEU A 223 -11.65 6.77 -32.78
C LEU A 223 -12.31 8.04 -32.23
N SER A 224 -12.28 9.10 -33.03
CA SER A 224 -12.96 10.36 -32.74
C SER A 224 -14.45 10.14 -32.42
N PRO A 225 -15.00 10.72 -31.34
CA PRO A 225 -16.38 10.50 -30.90
C PRO A 225 -17.46 11.14 -31.80
N THR A 226 -17.08 11.67 -32.97
CA THR A 226 -17.94 12.45 -33.86
C THR A 226 -18.93 11.64 -34.70
N LEU A 227 -18.96 10.30 -34.61
CA LEU A 227 -19.82 9.46 -35.45
C LEU A 227 -20.68 8.42 -34.72
N LEU A 228 -21.03 8.65 -33.44
CA LEU A 228 -22.13 7.88 -32.81
C LEU A 228 -23.30 8.76 -32.35
N PRO A 229 -24.14 9.26 -33.28
CA PRO A 229 -25.54 9.52 -33.00
C PRO A 229 -26.42 8.36 -33.50
N LEU A 230 -27.37 7.94 -32.67
CA LEU A 230 -28.56 7.14 -33.00
C LEU A 230 -28.33 5.75 -33.62
N LEU A 231 -28.36 4.73 -32.78
CA LEU A 231 -29.06 3.48 -33.12
C LEU A 231 -30.01 3.14 -31.96
N ILE A 232 -31.07 3.93 -31.87
CA ILE A 232 -32.28 3.59 -31.13
C ILE A 232 -33.19 2.85 -32.12
N HIS A 233 -33.50 1.60 -31.78
CA HIS A 233 -34.65 0.78 -32.20
C HIS A 233 -35.35 1.09 -33.54
N THR A 234 -35.34 0.10 -34.45
CA THR A 234 -36.59 -0.51 -34.94
C THR A 234 -36.30 -1.87 -35.56
N SER A 235 -36.95 -2.90 -35.01
CA SER A 235 -37.00 -4.26 -35.52
C SER A 235 -37.99 -4.34 -36.68
N THR A 236 -37.51 -4.75 -37.86
CA THR A 236 -38.34 -5.25 -38.96
C THR A 236 -37.81 -6.61 -39.41
N PRO A 237 -38.65 -7.66 -39.50
CA PRO A 237 -38.24 -8.96 -40.01
C PRO A 237 -38.36 -8.98 -41.54
N LEU A 238 -37.24 -9.17 -42.23
CA LEU A 238 -37.23 -9.57 -43.63
C LEU A 238 -36.69 -11.00 -43.72
N SER A 239 -37.60 -11.93 -44.01
CA SER A 239 -37.29 -13.31 -44.39
C SER A 239 -36.49 -13.32 -45.69
N VAL A 240 -35.28 -13.87 -45.62
CA VAL A 240 -34.54 -14.35 -46.78
C VAL A 240 -34.21 -15.82 -46.52
N SER A 241 -34.85 -16.68 -47.29
CA SER A 241 -34.60 -18.13 -47.29
C SER A 241 -33.33 -18.42 -48.08
N ALA A 242 -32.38 -19.11 -47.46
CA ALA A 242 -31.19 -19.68 -48.11
C ALA A 242 -30.76 -20.97 -47.37
N PRO A 243 -30.01 -21.87 -48.03
CA PRO A 243 -30.17 -23.32 -47.89
C PRO A 243 -29.48 -23.93 -46.68
N VAL A 244 -30.08 -25.04 -46.25
CA VAL A 244 -29.65 -25.94 -45.19
C VAL A 244 -28.28 -26.54 -45.51
N PHE A 245 -27.26 -26.14 -44.76
CA PHE A 245 -26.05 -26.93 -44.54
C PHE A 245 -26.04 -27.41 -43.09
N THR A 246 -26.31 -28.70 -42.93
CA THR A 246 -26.17 -29.45 -41.67
C THR A 246 -24.70 -29.69 -41.38
N ALA A 247 -24.09 -28.83 -40.57
CA ALA A 247 -22.84 -29.12 -39.88
C ALA A 247 -22.97 -28.65 -38.44
N SER A 248 -23.06 -29.61 -37.52
CA SER A 248 -23.19 -29.41 -36.09
C SER A 248 -21.96 -28.68 -35.53
N PRO A 249 -22.11 -27.53 -34.84
CA PRO A 249 -20.98 -26.90 -34.16
C PRO A 249 -20.61 -27.69 -32.90
N PRO A 250 -19.31 -27.77 -32.53
CA PRO A 250 -18.89 -28.37 -31.27
C PRO A 250 -19.40 -27.54 -30.09
N THR A 251 -20.28 -28.14 -29.30
CA THR A 251 -20.82 -27.60 -28.06
C THR A 251 -19.67 -27.36 -27.08
N SER A 252 -19.21 -26.11 -27.00
CA SER A 252 -18.28 -25.69 -25.95
C SER A 252 -19.02 -25.67 -24.61
N PRO A 253 -18.42 -26.18 -23.51
CA PRO A 253 -19.09 -26.18 -22.21
C PRO A 253 -19.28 -24.74 -21.72
N SER A 254 -20.54 -24.29 -21.71
CA SER A 254 -20.96 -23.05 -21.05
C SER A 254 -20.82 -23.24 -19.54
N ILE A 255 -19.66 -22.85 -19.00
CA ILE A 255 -19.48 -22.68 -17.56
C ILE A 255 -20.37 -21.49 -17.16
N ASN A 256 -21.57 -21.79 -16.68
CA ASN A 256 -22.49 -20.86 -16.04
C ASN A 256 -21.92 -20.44 -14.67
N SER A 257 -20.77 -19.75 -14.65
CA SER A 257 -20.33 -19.03 -13.46
C SER A 257 -21.32 -17.87 -13.24
N PRO A 258 -21.85 -17.66 -12.03
CA PRO A 258 -22.72 -16.52 -11.75
C PRO A 258 -21.96 -15.25 -12.13
N SER A 259 -22.39 -14.61 -13.21
CA SER A 259 -21.73 -13.42 -13.77
C SER A 259 -21.58 -12.38 -12.67
N THR A 260 -20.40 -12.32 -12.08
CA THR A 260 -20.07 -11.37 -11.03
C THR A 260 -19.82 -10.09 -11.80
N ARG A 261 -20.91 -9.34 -12.08
CA ARG A 261 -20.95 -8.22 -13.06
C ARG A 261 -20.10 -6.99 -12.68
N GLY A 262 -19.11 -7.13 -11.79
CA GLY A 262 -18.21 -6.05 -11.39
C GLY A 262 -16.80 -6.31 -11.90
N GLY A 263 -16.08 -5.25 -12.27
CA GLY A 263 -14.65 -5.36 -12.50
C GLY A 263 -13.86 -5.55 -11.20
N PRO A 264 -12.52 -5.71 -11.28
CA PRO A 264 -11.68 -6.04 -10.13
C PRO A 264 -11.76 -5.03 -8.98
N ILE A 265 -11.90 -3.72 -9.27
CA ILE A 265 -12.04 -2.69 -8.24
C ILE A 265 -13.41 -2.78 -7.57
N ALA A 266 -14.46 -3.04 -8.35
CA ALA A 266 -15.80 -3.26 -7.79
C ALA A 266 -15.85 -4.51 -6.89
N LEU A 267 -15.16 -5.59 -7.27
CA LEU A 267 -15.04 -6.80 -6.45
C LEU A 267 -14.28 -6.53 -5.16
N LEU A 268 -13.12 -5.85 -5.23
CA LEU A 268 -12.34 -5.46 -4.05
C LEU A 268 -13.16 -4.58 -3.11
N THR A 269 -13.84 -3.58 -3.66
CA THR A 269 -14.73 -2.66 -2.93
C THR A 269 -15.81 -3.43 -2.19
N ARG A 270 -16.48 -4.37 -2.87
CA ARG A 270 -17.54 -5.20 -2.28
C ARG A 270 -17.00 -6.10 -1.17
N ALA A 271 -15.83 -6.70 -1.36
CA ALA A 271 -15.20 -7.55 -0.35
C ALA A 271 -14.88 -6.74 0.92
N LEU A 272 -14.31 -5.54 0.78
CA LEU A 272 -14.04 -4.63 1.90
C LEU A 272 -15.34 -4.17 2.60
N ALA A 273 -16.37 -3.82 1.83
CA ALA A 273 -17.67 -3.41 2.37
C ALA A 273 -18.36 -4.51 3.20
N LYS A 274 -18.10 -5.79 2.89
CA LYS A 274 -18.64 -6.94 3.62
C LYS A 274 -17.76 -7.41 4.78
N SER A 275 -16.53 -6.92 4.91
CA SER A 275 -15.59 -7.44 5.91
C SER A 275 -16.08 -7.11 7.33
N PRO A 276 -16.38 -8.11 8.18
CA PRO A 276 -17.12 -7.89 9.43
C PRO A 276 -16.33 -7.13 10.50
N SER A 277 -15.00 -7.11 10.40
CA SER A 277 -14.12 -6.49 11.40
C SER A 277 -13.45 -5.22 10.88
N LEU A 278 -13.79 -4.73 9.68
CA LEU A 278 -13.10 -3.59 9.07
C LEU A 278 -13.45 -2.30 9.81
N LEU A 279 -12.51 -1.79 10.62
CA LEU A 279 -12.67 -0.58 11.43
C LEU A 279 -12.17 0.67 10.71
N THR A 280 -11.06 0.54 9.97
CA THR A 280 -10.39 1.66 9.30
C THR A 280 -10.23 1.39 7.82
N PHE A 281 -10.67 2.34 7.01
CA PHE A 281 -10.40 2.36 5.57
C PHE A 281 -9.64 3.61 5.19
N ALA A 282 -8.46 3.44 4.59
CA ALA A 282 -7.63 4.54 4.11
C ALA A 282 -7.50 4.48 2.59
N THR A 283 -7.64 5.62 1.92
CA THR A 283 -7.51 5.72 0.46
C THR A 283 -7.13 7.13 0.02
N HIS A 284 -6.56 7.29 -1.18
CA HIS A 284 -6.35 8.62 -1.75
C HIS A 284 -7.67 9.30 -2.11
N VAL A 285 -7.76 10.61 -1.91
CA VAL A 285 -8.90 11.42 -2.38
C VAL A 285 -9.01 11.28 -3.91
N PRO A 286 -10.17 10.84 -4.42
CA PRO A 286 -10.40 10.81 -5.85
C PRO A 286 -10.64 12.24 -6.36
N SER A 287 -10.19 12.54 -7.58
CA SER A 287 -10.38 13.87 -8.18
C SER A 287 -11.84 14.14 -8.57
N VAL A 288 -12.59 13.07 -8.83
CA VAL A 288 -14.01 13.07 -9.17
C VAL A 288 -14.71 12.16 -8.17
N TRP A 289 -16.01 12.39 -7.94
CA TRP A 289 -16.82 11.49 -7.14
C TRP A 289 -16.70 10.03 -7.63
N ASN A 290 -16.53 9.10 -6.70
CA ASN A 290 -16.47 7.66 -6.97
C ASN A 290 -17.29 6.92 -5.89
N GLU A 291 -18.19 6.05 -6.34
CA GLU A 291 -19.08 5.22 -5.51
C GLU A 291 -18.35 4.20 -4.62
N THR A 292 -17.08 3.92 -4.89
CA THR A 292 -16.21 3.01 -4.13
C THR A 292 -16.18 3.36 -2.66
N ILE A 293 -15.89 4.63 -2.32
CA ILE A 293 -15.81 5.05 -0.92
C ILE A 293 -17.21 5.02 -0.28
N LEU A 294 -18.25 5.38 -1.04
CA LEU A 294 -19.63 5.29 -0.56
C LEU A 294 -20.02 3.83 -0.26
N CYS A 295 -19.66 2.89 -1.13
CA CYS A 295 -19.94 1.47 -0.97
C CYS A 295 -19.25 0.90 0.27
N VAL A 296 -17.94 1.19 0.46
CA VAL A 296 -17.22 0.77 1.68
C VAL A 296 -17.81 1.41 2.93
N SER A 297 -18.29 2.66 2.85
CA SER A 297 -18.93 3.33 3.99
C SER A 297 -20.21 2.67 4.49
N GLN A 298 -20.81 1.75 3.70
CA GLN A 298 -21.97 0.97 4.15
C GLN A 298 -21.62 -0.13 5.15
N ASN A 299 -20.34 -0.47 5.31
CA ASN A 299 -19.87 -1.47 6.28
C ASN A 299 -20.18 -1.03 7.73
N SER A 300 -21.05 -1.78 8.43
CA SER A 300 -21.53 -1.47 9.79
C SER A 300 -20.43 -1.35 10.85
N SER A 301 -19.31 -2.03 10.64
CA SER A 301 -18.18 -2.05 11.60
C SER A 301 -17.19 -0.92 11.37
N LEU A 302 -17.29 -0.22 10.23
CA LEU A 302 -16.37 0.84 9.86
C LEU A 302 -16.55 2.04 10.79
N GLN A 303 -15.46 2.46 11.42
CA GLN A 303 -15.45 3.57 12.39
C GLN A 303 -14.88 4.84 11.79
N LYS A 304 -13.96 4.73 10.82
CA LYS A 304 -13.32 5.89 10.21
C LYS A 304 -12.83 5.66 8.80
N ILE A 305 -12.88 6.72 8.01
CA ILE A 305 -12.28 6.80 6.67
C ILE A 305 -11.17 7.85 6.71
N VAL A 306 -9.97 7.42 6.36
CA VAL A 306 -8.79 8.28 6.23
C VAL A 306 -8.61 8.60 4.76
N LEU A 307 -8.84 9.85 4.39
CA LEU A 307 -8.56 10.33 3.05
C LEU A 307 -7.12 10.83 3.00
N GLY A 308 -6.39 10.40 1.95
CA GLY A 308 -5.00 10.68 1.59
C GLY A 308 -3.93 10.19 2.58
N ASP A 309 -2.70 10.69 2.40
CA ASP A 309 -1.57 10.25 3.21
C ASP A 309 -1.59 10.98 4.56
N PRO A 310 -1.66 10.26 5.70
CA PRO A 310 -1.68 10.87 7.03
C PRO A 310 -0.47 11.79 7.29
N ARG A 311 0.63 11.63 6.55
CA ARG A 311 1.87 12.41 6.72
C ARG A 311 1.81 13.78 6.05
N THR A 312 1.23 13.85 4.87
CA THR A 312 1.27 15.09 4.06
C THR A 312 0.08 16.00 4.37
N GLY A 313 -0.93 15.48 5.08
CA GLY A 313 -2.22 16.13 5.17
C GLY A 313 -2.90 16.15 3.80
N VAL A 314 -4.19 16.46 3.79
CA VAL A 314 -4.97 16.34 2.55
C VAL A 314 -5.64 17.64 2.20
N LEU A 315 -5.30 18.14 1.02
CA LEU A 315 -6.08 19.13 0.31
C LEU A 315 -7.28 18.41 -0.31
N ILE A 316 -8.34 18.21 0.48
CA ILE A 316 -9.57 17.61 -0.03
C ILE A 316 -10.20 18.62 -0.99
N THR A 317 -10.56 18.17 -2.20
CA THR A 317 -11.24 19.03 -3.16
C THR A 317 -12.63 19.41 -2.63
N GLY A 318 -13.00 20.69 -2.74
CA GLY A 318 -14.30 21.17 -2.29
C GLY A 318 -15.46 20.41 -2.95
N LEU A 319 -15.30 20.02 -4.21
CA LEU A 319 -16.31 19.28 -4.98
C LEU A 319 -16.62 17.91 -4.37
N PHE A 320 -15.59 17.13 -4.02
CA PHE A 320 -15.79 15.82 -3.37
C PHE A 320 -16.55 15.97 -2.04
N MET A 321 -16.21 16.99 -1.24
CA MET A 321 -16.87 17.22 0.05
C MET A 321 -18.31 17.72 -0.10
N VAL A 322 -18.63 18.46 -1.16
CA VAL A 322 -20.02 18.86 -1.45
C VAL A 322 -20.88 17.62 -1.72
N GLU A 323 -20.35 16.66 -2.48
CA GLU A 323 -21.07 15.42 -2.77
C GLU A 323 -21.13 14.50 -1.54
N ALA A 324 -20.01 14.31 -0.83
CA ALA A 324 -19.94 13.50 0.38
C ALA A 324 -20.92 13.96 1.48
N LYS A 325 -21.21 15.28 1.55
CA LYS A 325 -22.21 15.83 2.48
C LYS A 325 -23.63 15.36 2.22
N LYS A 326 -23.95 14.87 1.03
CA LYS A 326 -25.25 14.25 0.72
C LYS A 326 -25.41 12.87 1.37
N HIS A 327 -24.34 12.32 1.92
CA HIS A 327 -24.31 10.99 2.54
C HIS A 327 -23.87 11.11 4.02
N PRO A 328 -24.82 11.25 4.98
CA PRO A 328 -24.53 11.55 6.39
C PRO A 328 -23.49 10.62 7.03
N ARG A 329 -23.63 9.31 6.78
CA ARG A 329 -22.71 8.30 7.31
C ARG A 329 -21.30 8.44 6.76
N LEU A 330 -21.15 8.64 5.45
CA LEU A 330 -19.85 8.81 4.82
C LEU A 330 -19.11 10.02 5.38
N ILE A 331 -19.80 11.16 5.52
CA ILE A 331 -19.17 12.39 6.03
C ILE A 331 -18.77 12.26 7.51
N GLU A 332 -19.53 11.53 8.33
CA GLU A 332 -19.16 11.22 9.72
C GLU A 332 -17.88 10.38 9.80
N LEU A 333 -17.79 9.32 8.99
CA LEU A 333 -16.61 8.46 8.93
C LEU A 333 -15.37 9.23 8.46
N ILE A 334 -15.50 10.11 7.47
CA ILE A 334 -14.41 10.97 7.00
C ILE A 334 -13.96 11.92 8.12
N LYS A 335 -14.90 12.55 8.83
CA LYS A 335 -14.58 13.44 9.96
C LYS A 335 -13.87 12.70 11.09
N ALA A 336 -14.23 11.45 11.35
CA ALA A 336 -13.61 10.62 12.38
C ALA A 336 -12.18 10.19 12.03
N GLY A 337 -11.86 10.02 10.74
CA GLY A 337 -10.54 9.53 10.31
C GLY A 337 -9.58 10.58 9.80
N THR A 338 -10.08 11.62 9.16
CA THR A 338 -9.27 12.61 8.44
C THR A 338 -9.17 13.89 9.25
N SER A 339 -7.97 14.22 9.72
CA SER A 339 -7.70 15.51 10.36
C SER A 339 -7.94 16.64 9.35
N MET A 340 -9.09 17.29 9.45
CA MET A 340 -9.41 18.46 8.63
C MET A 340 -8.67 19.66 9.20
N VAL A 341 -7.42 19.85 8.77
CA VAL A 341 -6.76 21.14 8.91
C VAL A 341 -7.56 22.12 8.06
N ARG A 342 -8.43 22.91 8.70
CA ARG A 342 -9.04 24.06 8.07
C ARG A 342 -7.88 24.96 7.70
N THR A 343 -7.48 24.97 6.44
CA THR A 343 -6.68 26.05 5.89
C THR A 343 -7.55 27.27 6.11
N ARG A 344 -7.32 27.99 7.21
CA ARG A 344 -7.86 29.33 7.37
C ARG A 344 -7.38 30.01 6.10
N ALA A 345 -8.31 30.42 5.25
CA ALA A 345 -7.95 31.38 4.23
C ALA A 345 -7.27 32.49 5.02
N HIS A 346 -5.94 32.59 4.90
CA HIS A 346 -5.27 33.84 5.12
C HIS A 346 -5.84 34.70 4.01
N THR A 347 -7.05 35.23 4.24
CA THR A 347 -7.52 36.43 3.58
C THR A 347 -6.36 37.36 3.81
N LEU A 348 -5.53 37.53 2.78
CA LEU A 348 -4.49 38.54 2.77
C LEU A 348 -5.22 39.79 3.17
N GLY A 349 -5.06 40.16 4.44
CA GLY A 349 -5.68 41.33 5.01
C GLY A 349 -5.30 42.43 4.05
N ASN A 350 -6.33 43.02 3.46
CA ASN A 350 -6.26 44.20 2.64
C ASN A 350 -5.27 45.17 3.31
N ILE A 351 -4.02 45.19 2.86
CA ILE A 351 -3.04 46.22 3.21
C ILE A 351 -3.45 47.43 2.38
N GLY A 352 -4.61 47.99 2.72
CA GLY A 352 -5.14 49.23 2.20
C GLY A 352 -4.80 50.32 3.20
N ASN A 353 -3.86 51.18 2.77
CA ASN A 353 -3.54 52.50 3.31
C ASN A 353 -2.97 52.59 4.73
N GLY A 354 -1.64 52.47 4.79
CA GLY A 354 -0.87 53.40 5.60
C GLY A 354 -0.97 54.81 5.01
N MET A 355 -1.69 55.70 5.70
CA MET A 355 -1.33 57.11 5.75
C MET A 355 -0.42 57.30 6.97
N ALA A 356 0.81 57.70 6.68
CA ALA A 356 1.81 58.38 7.51
C ALA A 356 1.59 58.50 9.03
N SER A 357 2.53 57.97 9.80
CA SER A 357 3.22 58.76 10.83
C SER A 357 4.41 58.03 11.45
N ASN A 358 5.59 58.61 11.22
CA ASN A 358 6.72 58.80 12.12
C ASN A 358 7.50 57.59 12.66
N LEU A 359 8.68 57.43 12.03
CA LEU A 359 9.99 57.24 12.66
C LEU A 359 9.99 57.50 14.18
N THR A 360 10.28 56.47 14.97
CA THR A 360 11.05 56.64 16.21
C THR A 360 11.91 55.41 16.44
N MET A 361 13.21 55.66 16.43
CA MET A 361 14.29 54.71 16.58
C MET A 361 14.49 54.45 18.09
N ALA A 362 14.24 53.22 18.53
CA ALA A 362 14.72 52.65 19.79
C ALA A 362 15.07 51.19 19.46
N GLY A 363 16.33 50.74 19.47
CA GLY A 363 17.31 50.95 20.52
C GLY A 363 17.16 49.85 21.57
N TYR A 364 17.48 48.60 21.22
CA TYR A 364 17.65 47.52 22.21
C TYR A 364 18.93 46.72 21.95
N ILE A 365 19.89 46.97 22.83
CA ILE A 365 21.06 46.16 23.13
C ILE A 365 20.61 45.10 24.15
N ILE A 366 20.87 43.81 23.91
CA ILE A 366 20.84 42.78 24.96
C ILE A 366 21.99 41.77 24.72
N ASP A 367 22.91 41.75 25.70
CA ASP A 367 23.89 40.71 26.10
C ASP A 367 24.57 39.85 25.01
N GLY A 368 25.81 40.10 24.59
CA GLY A 368 26.97 40.34 25.45
C GLY A 368 27.75 39.04 25.74
N ARG A 369 28.42 38.46 24.74
CA ARG A 369 29.70 37.74 24.92
C ARG A 369 30.38 37.37 23.59
N VAL A 370 31.61 37.85 23.49
CA VAL A 370 32.64 37.47 22.53
C VAL A 370 33.37 36.25 23.08
N ILE A 371 33.43 35.16 22.31
CA ILE A 371 34.64 34.33 22.10
C ILE A 371 34.65 33.94 20.62
#